data_AF-G3UJE5-F1
#
_entry.id   AF-G3UJE5-F1
#
_cell.length_a   1.000
_cell.length_b   1.000
_cell.length_c   1.000
_cell.angle_alpha   90.00
_cell.angle_beta   90.00
_cell.angle_gamma   90.00
#
_symmetry.space_group_name_H-M   'P 1'
#
loop_
_entity.id
_entity.type
_entity.pdbx_description
1 polymer ?
#
loop_
_entity_poly.entity_id
_entity_poly.type
_entity_poly.pdbx_seq_one_letter_code
_entity_poly.pdbx_strand_id
1 'polypeptide(L)'
;EIKRLNERLEEKERKTQALREPLCAREEERALQARAWATSDVLCRSLASEAHQLRRTLAATAHMCQQLAQCLEERQREGRGAETPKEPEHTSRDAAIQAEVEQLREENRQLKAKITYVEDLNAKWQRYDASRDEYVQGLRAQLRGLQTLRQPEGPSPAGLLKKEISRLNRQLEETLGDCAAARRELAGAQEARDAALERVQMLEQQILVYKDDFSSERADRERAQSRFQELWDMVACLQRQVPRTQVCASPLPTGTIPAGPLESFPALEQKPIGGGPDQQPSFLSRLEPPAEGGCPVTDPRGQGDLQCPHCQQHFSDEQGEELLRHMVECCQ
;
A
#
# COMPACT_ATOMS: atom_id res chain seq x y z
N GLU A 1 8.48 21.07 3.60
CA GLU A 1 7.25 20.87 2.80
C GLU A 1 6.84 19.41 2.65
N ILE A 2 7.75 18.47 2.34
CA ILE A 2 7.40 17.06 2.12
C ILE A 2 6.85 16.35 3.36
N LYS A 3 7.42 16.60 4.55
CA LYS A 3 6.87 16.09 5.83
C LYS A 3 5.42 16.52 6.04
N ARG A 4 5.13 17.80 5.82
CA ARG A 4 3.77 18.37 5.88
C ARG A 4 2.82 17.75 4.84
N LEU A 5 3.31 17.46 3.64
CA LEU A 5 2.51 16.80 2.60
C LEU A 5 2.24 15.33 2.92
N ASN A 6 3.21 14.61 3.49
CA ASN A 6 3.04 13.23 3.96
C ASN A 6 2.06 13.16 5.13
N GLU A 7 2.17 14.04 6.11
CA GLU A 7 1.21 14.13 7.22
C GLU A 7 -0.22 14.39 6.71
N ARG A 8 -0.38 15.29 5.73
CA ARG A 8 -1.68 15.55 5.09
C ARG A 8 -2.19 14.37 4.27
N LEU A 9 -1.32 13.59 3.65
CA LEU A 9 -1.69 12.36 2.92
C LEU A 9 -2.14 11.28 3.89
N GLU A 10 -1.38 11.02 4.95
CA GLU A 10 -1.76 10.06 5.98
C GLU A 10 -3.06 10.46 6.68
N GLU A 11 -3.26 11.75 6.96
CA GLU A 11 -4.51 12.24 7.53
C GLU A 11 -5.68 12.03 6.55
N LYS A 12 -5.47 12.22 5.25
CA LYS A 12 -6.47 11.93 4.22
C LYS A 12 -6.74 10.44 4.09
N GLU A 13 -5.72 9.59 4.15
CA GLU A 13 -5.85 8.13 4.10
C GLU A 13 -6.56 7.59 5.34
N ARG A 14 -6.24 8.11 6.54
CA ARG A 14 -6.98 7.80 7.76
C ARG A 14 -8.44 8.23 7.66
N LYS A 15 -8.72 9.40 7.08
CA LYS A 15 -10.10 9.89 6.83
C LYS A 15 -10.84 9.02 5.81
N THR A 16 -10.22 8.63 4.71
CA THR A 16 -10.86 7.76 3.70
C THR A 16 -11.08 6.35 4.25
N GLN A 17 -10.15 5.83 5.04
CA GLN A 17 -10.28 4.52 5.69
C GLN A 17 -11.36 4.54 6.77
N ALA A 18 -11.42 5.58 7.61
CA ALA A 18 -12.47 5.78 8.60
C ALA A 18 -13.87 5.96 7.98
N LEU A 19 -13.96 6.47 6.75
CA LEU A 19 -15.23 6.52 5.99
C LEU A 19 -15.57 5.18 5.32
N ARG A 20 -14.56 4.40 4.91
CA ARG A 20 -14.75 3.14 4.19
C ARG A 20 -15.22 2.01 5.09
N GLU A 21 -14.70 1.90 6.31
CA GLU A 21 -15.12 0.87 7.29
C GLU A 21 -16.63 0.87 7.58
N PRO A 22 -17.28 2.00 7.94
CA PRO A 22 -18.72 2.04 8.18
C PRO A 22 -19.55 1.85 6.91
N LEU A 23 -19.04 2.22 5.73
CA LEU A 23 -19.72 1.96 4.46
C LEU A 23 -19.71 0.46 4.12
N CYS A 24 -18.56 -0.22 4.30
CA CYS A 24 -18.45 -1.66 4.08
C CYS A 24 -19.36 -2.44 5.04
N ALA A 25 -19.35 -2.09 6.34
CA ALA A 25 -20.23 -2.71 7.33
C ALA A 25 -21.72 -2.52 6.99
N ARG A 26 -22.10 -1.33 6.51
CA ARG A 26 -23.48 -1.02 6.11
C ARG A 26 -23.90 -1.77 4.84
N GLU A 27 -22.98 -2.00 3.91
CA GLU A 27 -23.23 -2.80 2.70
C GLU A 27 -23.40 -4.28 3.04
N GLU A 28 -22.58 -4.82 3.95
CA GLU A 28 -22.71 -6.19 4.47
C GLU A 28 -24.04 -6.38 5.20
N GLU A 29 -24.44 -5.44 6.05
CA GLU A 29 -25.73 -5.47 6.76
C GLU A 29 -26.91 -5.46 5.78
N ARG A 30 -26.85 -4.61 4.74
CA ARG A 30 -27.87 -4.59 3.67
C ARG A 30 -27.92 -5.89 2.89
N ALA A 31 -26.78 -6.51 2.60
CA ALA A 31 -26.72 -7.80 1.91
C ALA A 31 -27.32 -8.93 2.76
N LEU A 32 -27.05 -8.94 4.07
CA LEU A 32 -27.66 -9.87 5.01
C LEU A 32 -29.17 -9.66 5.11
N GLN A 33 -29.62 -8.41 5.20
CA GLN A 33 -31.04 -8.08 5.26
C GLN A 33 -31.77 -8.47 3.96
N ALA A 34 -31.17 -8.21 2.80
CA ALA A 34 -31.72 -8.62 1.50
C ALA A 34 -31.84 -10.16 1.40
N ARG A 35 -30.84 -10.90 1.91
CA ARG A 35 -30.89 -12.36 1.96
C ARG A 35 -31.98 -12.86 2.90
N ALA A 36 -32.14 -12.25 4.07
CA ALA A 36 -33.21 -12.58 5.00
C ALA A 36 -34.59 -12.34 4.36
N TRP A 37 -34.79 -11.20 3.71
CA TRP A 37 -36.03 -10.91 2.96
C TRP A 37 -36.31 -11.92 1.86
N ALA A 38 -35.31 -12.27 1.04
CA ALA A 38 -35.48 -13.25 -0.02
C ALA A 38 -35.86 -14.64 0.51
N THR A 39 -35.23 -15.08 1.61
CA THR A 39 -35.59 -16.36 2.25
C THR A 39 -37.00 -16.33 2.83
N SER A 40 -37.40 -15.23 3.48
CA SER A 40 -38.76 -15.07 4.00
C SER A 40 -39.80 -15.08 2.88
N ASP A 41 -39.56 -14.40 1.76
CA ASP A 41 -40.50 -14.35 0.63
C ASP A 41 -40.71 -15.75 0.02
N VAL A 42 -39.64 -16.53 -0.17
CA VAL A 42 -39.73 -17.91 -0.65
C VAL A 42 -40.55 -18.79 0.30
N LEU A 43 -40.32 -18.68 1.61
CA LEU A 43 -41.09 -19.43 2.61
C LEU A 43 -42.56 -19.03 2.62
N CYS A 44 -42.87 -17.74 2.55
CA CYS A 44 -44.24 -17.24 2.48
C CYS A 44 -44.98 -17.76 1.24
N ARG A 45 -44.32 -17.74 0.07
CA ARG A 45 -44.90 -18.28 -1.17
C ARG A 45 -45.13 -19.79 -1.10
N SER A 46 -44.20 -20.54 -0.50
CA SER A 46 -44.33 -21.99 -0.32
C SER A 46 -45.48 -22.34 0.65
N LEU A 47 -45.57 -21.64 1.77
CA LEU A 47 -46.66 -21.85 2.73
C LEU A 47 -48.02 -21.48 2.12
N ALA A 48 -48.08 -20.40 1.33
CA ALA A 48 -49.30 -20.01 0.64
C ALA A 48 -49.72 -21.07 -0.40
N SER A 49 -48.79 -21.59 -1.20
CA SER A 49 -49.10 -22.60 -2.22
C SER A 49 -49.56 -23.92 -1.58
N GLU A 50 -48.94 -24.33 -0.47
CA GLU A 50 -49.34 -25.50 0.31
C GLU A 50 -50.73 -25.33 0.92
N ALA A 51 -51.03 -24.16 1.50
CA ALA A 51 -52.37 -23.85 2.00
C ALA A 51 -53.43 -23.89 0.88
N HIS A 52 -53.11 -23.38 -0.31
CA HIS A 52 -54.00 -23.46 -1.47
C HIS A 52 -54.19 -24.90 -1.96
N GLN A 53 -53.16 -25.74 -1.90
CA GLN A 53 -53.27 -27.15 -2.24
C GLN A 53 -54.16 -27.89 -1.24
N LEU A 54 -53.95 -27.69 0.07
CA LEU A 54 -54.77 -28.30 1.12
C LEU A 54 -56.25 -27.89 0.99
N ARG A 55 -56.53 -26.60 0.72
CA ARG A 55 -57.91 -26.14 0.47
C ARG A 55 -58.55 -26.82 -0.73
N ARG A 56 -57.81 -27.03 -1.83
CA ARG A 56 -58.31 -27.75 -3.01
C ARG A 56 -58.60 -29.22 -2.70
N THR A 57 -57.71 -29.88 -1.97
CA THR A 57 -57.92 -31.28 -1.55
C THR A 57 -59.11 -31.42 -0.61
N LEU A 58 -59.26 -30.51 0.36
CA LEU A 58 -60.41 -30.47 1.26
C LEU A 58 -61.71 -30.21 0.51
N ALA A 59 -61.73 -29.32 -0.48
CA ALA A 59 -62.90 -29.09 -1.32
C ALA A 59 -63.26 -30.33 -2.15
N ALA A 60 -62.28 -31.00 -2.76
CA ALA A 60 -62.50 -32.22 -3.53
C ALA A 60 -63.06 -33.37 -2.66
N THR A 61 -62.50 -33.55 -1.46
CA THR A 61 -63.00 -34.56 -0.51
C THR A 61 -64.39 -34.21 0.01
N ALA A 62 -64.68 -32.94 0.27
CA ALA A 62 -66.04 -32.50 0.62
C ALA A 62 -67.05 -32.78 -0.50
N HIS A 63 -66.69 -32.55 -1.78
CA HIS A 63 -67.55 -32.90 -2.91
C HIS A 63 -67.79 -34.40 -3.03
N MET A 64 -66.77 -35.24 -2.83
CA MET A 64 -66.97 -36.70 -2.78
C MET A 64 -67.93 -37.11 -1.66
N CYS A 65 -67.78 -36.55 -0.46
CA CYS A 65 -68.69 -36.83 0.65
C CYS A 65 -70.13 -36.39 0.34
N GLN A 66 -70.31 -35.23 -0.32
CA GLN A 66 -71.63 -34.77 -0.77
C GLN A 66 -72.24 -35.71 -1.82
N GLN A 67 -71.47 -36.19 -2.79
CA GLN A 67 -71.94 -37.16 -3.79
C GLN A 67 -72.36 -38.48 -3.15
N LEU A 68 -71.55 -39.00 -2.21
CA LEU A 68 -71.89 -40.22 -1.48
C LEU A 68 -73.17 -40.04 -0.64
N ALA A 69 -73.35 -38.88 0.00
CA ALA A 69 -74.58 -38.57 0.72
C ALA A 69 -75.81 -38.54 -0.21
N GLN A 70 -75.69 -37.91 -1.38
CA GLN A 70 -76.75 -37.87 -2.39
C GLN A 70 -77.12 -39.27 -2.90
N CYS A 71 -76.13 -40.10 -3.25
CA CYS A 71 -76.39 -41.48 -3.67
C CYS A 71 -77.07 -42.31 -2.58
N LEU A 72 -76.72 -42.10 -1.30
CA LEU A 72 -77.38 -42.78 -0.19
C LEU A 72 -78.83 -42.28 0.03
N GLU A 73 -79.12 -41.01 -0.19
CA GLU A 73 -80.49 -40.47 -0.14
C GLU A 73 -81.36 -40.97 -1.28
N GLU A 74 -80.82 -41.01 -2.51
CA GLU A 74 -81.50 -41.54 -3.69
C GLU A 74 -81.85 -43.02 -3.48
N ARG A 75 -80.90 -43.81 -2.99
CA ARG A 75 -81.12 -45.23 -2.66
C ARG A 75 -82.17 -45.43 -1.56
N GLN A 76 -82.27 -44.50 -0.60
CA GLN A 76 -83.32 -44.54 0.44
C GLN A 76 -84.69 -44.10 -0.08
N ARG A 77 -84.76 -43.27 -1.13
CA ARG A 77 -86.00 -42.89 -1.82
C ARG A 77 -86.51 -44.06 -2.69
N GLU A 78 -85.59 -44.75 -3.37
CA GLU A 78 -85.89 -45.95 -4.16
C GLU A 78 -86.28 -47.15 -3.28
N GLY A 79 -85.67 -47.29 -2.10
CA GLY A 79 -85.96 -48.38 -1.15
C GLY A 79 -87.30 -48.30 -0.41
N ARG A 80 -88.14 -47.28 -0.63
CA ARG A 80 -89.47 -47.16 0.00
C ARG A 80 -90.65 -47.60 -0.88
N GLY A 81 -90.41 -48.09 -2.09
CA GLY A 81 -91.50 -48.51 -2.96
C GLY A 81 -91.07 -49.48 -4.05
N ALA A 82 -90.97 -50.77 -3.69
CA ALA A 82 -91.22 -51.89 -4.60
C ALA A 82 -91.15 -53.21 -3.82
N GLU A 83 -92.28 -53.60 -3.23
CA GLU A 83 -92.53 -55.01 -2.93
C GLU A 83 -92.71 -55.80 -4.24
N THR A 84 -92.10 -56.98 -4.25
CA THR A 84 -92.08 -58.01 -5.28
C THR A 84 -93.46 -58.43 -5.78
N PRO A 85 -93.61 -58.75 -7.08
CA PRO A 85 -94.36 -59.96 -7.44
C PRO A 85 -93.69 -60.86 -8.49
N LYS A 86 -93.48 -62.12 -8.05
CA LYS A 86 -93.66 -63.44 -8.69
C LYS A 86 -93.47 -63.64 -10.20
N GLU A 87 -92.73 -64.71 -10.46
CA GLU A 87 -92.09 -65.21 -11.66
C GLU A 87 -93.00 -65.80 -12.76
N PRO A 88 -92.44 -65.90 -13.99
CA PRO A 88 -92.51 -67.06 -14.85
C PRO A 88 -91.12 -67.77 -14.87
N GLU A 89 -90.97 -68.88 -14.14
CA GLU A 89 -89.70 -69.38 -13.59
C GLU A 89 -88.60 -69.92 -14.53
N HIS A 90 -88.82 -70.06 -15.84
CA HIS A 90 -87.77 -70.63 -16.70
C HIS A 90 -87.41 -69.76 -17.91
N THR A 91 -88.37 -69.25 -18.67
CA THR A 91 -88.05 -68.32 -19.78
C THR A 91 -87.60 -66.94 -19.29
N SER A 92 -88.11 -66.48 -18.13
CA SER A 92 -87.70 -65.19 -17.54
C SER A 92 -86.32 -65.24 -16.89
N ARG A 93 -85.98 -66.38 -16.27
CA ARG A 93 -84.67 -66.59 -15.65
C ARG A 93 -83.60 -66.76 -16.70
N ASP A 94 -83.89 -67.50 -17.77
CA ASP A 94 -82.99 -67.65 -18.91
C ASP A 94 -82.79 -66.33 -19.66
N ALA A 95 -83.84 -65.51 -19.83
CA ALA A 95 -83.72 -64.17 -20.39
C ALA A 95 -82.90 -63.23 -19.50
N ALA A 96 -83.04 -63.31 -18.18
CA ALA A 96 -82.25 -62.53 -17.22
C ALA A 96 -80.77 -62.95 -17.23
N ILE A 97 -80.49 -64.26 -17.26
CA ILE A 97 -79.14 -64.80 -17.40
C ILE A 97 -78.53 -64.36 -18.74
N GLN A 98 -79.32 -64.36 -19.82
CA GLN A 98 -78.83 -63.95 -21.13
C GLN A 98 -78.52 -62.44 -21.20
N ALA A 99 -79.34 -61.60 -20.56
CA ALA A 99 -79.06 -60.17 -20.39
C ALA A 99 -77.79 -59.92 -19.54
N GLU A 100 -77.59 -60.68 -18.46
CA GLU A 100 -76.39 -60.61 -17.63
C GLU A 100 -75.14 -61.05 -18.41
N VAL A 101 -75.23 -62.09 -19.23
CA VAL A 101 -74.14 -62.53 -20.11
C VAL A 101 -73.81 -61.47 -21.17
N GLU A 102 -74.81 -60.79 -21.73
CA GLU A 102 -74.60 -59.68 -22.66
C GLU A 102 -73.94 -58.47 -21.97
N GLN A 103 -74.39 -58.13 -20.76
CA GLN A 103 -73.78 -57.09 -19.95
C GLN A 103 -72.32 -57.42 -19.64
N LEU A 104 -72.02 -58.63 -19.16
CA LEU A 104 -70.65 -59.08 -18.88
C LEU A 104 -69.78 -59.08 -20.13
N ARG A 105 -70.34 -59.41 -21.30
CA ARG A 105 -69.61 -59.34 -22.58
C ARG A 105 -69.25 -57.90 -22.94
N GLU A 106 -70.18 -56.97 -22.75
CA GLU A 106 -69.93 -55.54 -23.02
C GLU A 106 -68.95 -54.95 -22.00
N GLU A 107 -69.08 -55.29 -20.71
CA GLU A 107 -68.10 -54.93 -19.69
C GLU A 107 -66.71 -55.50 -20.00
N ASN A 108 -66.63 -56.75 -20.47
CA ASN A 108 -65.37 -57.35 -20.89
C ASN A 108 -64.77 -56.63 -22.11
N ARG A 109 -65.61 -56.18 -23.05
CA ARG A 109 -65.18 -55.34 -24.18
C ARG A 109 -64.66 -53.98 -23.68
N GLN A 110 -65.36 -53.33 -22.76
CA GLN A 110 -64.94 -52.06 -22.17
C GLN A 110 -63.64 -52.18 -21.36
N LEU A 111 -63.48 -53.25 -20.58
CA LEU A 111 -62.25 -53.52 -19.85
C LEU A 111 -61.07 -53.76 -20.79
N LYS A 112 -61.27 -54.50 -21.89
CA LYS A 112 -60.25 -54.64 -22.94
C LYS A 112 -59.85 -53.31 -23.54
N ALA A 113 -60.82 -52.44 -23.86
CA ALA A 113 -60.55 -51.09 -24.38
C ALA A 113 -59.79 -50.21 -23.36
N LYS A 114 -60.11 -50.32 -22.06
CA LYS A 114 -59.38 -49.63 -20.99
C LYS A 114 -57.95 -50.15 -20.83
N ILE A 115 -57.74 -51.46 -20.96
CA ILE A 115 -56.40 -52.06 -20.93
C ILE A 115 -55.56 -51.51 -22.07
N THR A 116 -56.07 -51.54 -23.31
CA THR A 116 -55.34 -50.99 -24.46
C THR A 116 -55.03 -49.51 -24.29
N TYR A 117 -55.96 -48.73 -23.71
CA TYR A 117 -55.73 -47.31 -23.42
C TYR A 117 -54.61 -47.08 -22.40
N VAL A 118 -54.54 -47.88 -21.34
CA VAL A 118 -53.48 -47.80 -20.33
C VAL A 118 -52.14 -48.26 -20.91
N GLU A 119 -52.14 -49.31 -21.74
CA GLU A 119 -50.95 -49.76 -22.46
C GLU A 119 -50.39 -48.65 -23.37
N ASP A 120 -51.25 -47.96 -24.11
CA ASP A 120 -50.86 -46.81 -24.94
C ASP A 120 -50.27 -45.67 -24.11
N LEU A 121 -50.87 -45.38 -22.94
CA LEU A 121 -50.37 -44.34 -22.04
C LEU A 121 -49.02 -44.73 -21.44
N ASN A 122 -48.85 -46.00 -21.06
CA ASN A 122 -47.59 -46.54 -20.56
C ASN A 122 -46.50 -46.47 -21.63
N ALA A 123 -46.82 -46.84 -22.89
CA ALA A 123 -45.90 -46.70 -24.01
C ALA A 123 -45.49 -45.24 -24.29
N LYS A 124 -46.38 -44.27 -24.06
CA LYS A 124 -46.03 -42.83 -24.13
C LYS A 124 -45.13 -42.40 -22.98
N TRP A 125 -45.42 -42.85 -21.76
CA TRP A 125 -44.62 -42.53 -20.58
C TRP A 125 -43.20 -43.10 -20.68
N GLN A 126 -43.05 -44.36 -21.12
CA GLN A 126 -41.75 -44.97 -21.37
C GLN A 126 -40.91 -44.20 -22.40
N ARG A 127 -41.54 -43.72 -23.48
CA ARG A 127 -40.86 -42.86 -24.47
C ARG A 127 -40.40 -41.53 -23.89
N TYR A 128 -41.23 -40.91 -23.05
CA TYR A 128 -40.85 -39.68 -22.36
C TYR A 128 -39.68 -39.91 -21.39
N ASP A 129 -39.74 -40.98 -20.60
CA ASP A 129 -38.70 -41.29 -19.62
C ASP A 129 -37.36 -41.59 -20.31
N ALA A 130 -37.37 -42.37 -21.40
CA ALA A 130 -36.20 -42.61 -22.23
C ALA A 130 -35.61 -41.31 -22.81
N SER A 131 -36.46 -40.43 -23.38
CA SER A 131 -36.01 -39.14 -23.92
C SER A 131 -35.45 -38.21 -22.84
N ARG A 132 -36.05 -38.21 -21.65
CA ARG A 132 -35.55 -37.45 -20.50
C ARG A 132 -34.18 -37.96 -20.06
N ASP A 133 -33.99 -39.27 -20.01
CA ASP A 133 -32.71 -39.87 -19.64
C ASP A 133 -31.62 -39.54 -20.66
N GLU A 134 -31.92 -39.62 -21.96
CA GLU A 134 -31.02 -39.18 -23.03
C GLU A 134 -30.62 -37.71 -22.88
N TYR A 135 -31.59 -36.82 -22.59
CA TYR A 135 -31.32 -35.40 -22.36
C TYR A 135 -30.39 -35.17 -21.16
N VAL A 136 -30.65 -35.85 -20.04
CA VAL A 136 -29.81 -35.76 -18.83
C VAL A 136 -28.41 -36.32 -19.11
N GLN A 137 -28.30 -37.43 -19.86
CA GLN A 137 -27.01 -37.99 -20.28
C GLN A 137 -26.24 -37.02 -21.17
N GLY A 138 -26.93 -36.34 -22.10
CA GLY A 138 -26.36 -35.28 -22.94
C GLY A 138 -25.82 -34.11 -22.12
N LEU A 139 -26.58 -33.61 -21.14
CA LEU A 139 -26.12 -32.56 -20.23
C LEU A 139 -24.89 -32.99 -19.41
N ARG A 140 -24.90 -34.23 -18.89
CA ARG A 140 -23.75 -34.79 -18.17
C ARG A 140 -22.51 -34.89 -19.06
N ALA A 141 -22.68 -35.26 -20.32
CA ALA A 141 -21.59 -35.30 -21.30
C ALA A 141 -21.03 -33.89 -21.61
N GLN A 142 -21.90 -32.88 -21.78
CA GLN A 142 -21.49 -31.49 -21.99
C GLN A 142 -20.72 -30.93 -20.78
N LEU A 143 -21.23 -31.17 -19.57
CA LEU A 143 -20.55 -30.81 -18.32
C LEU A 143 -19.17 -31.45 -18.22
N ARG A 144 -19.06 -32.75 -18.53
CA ARG A 144 -17.77 -33.45 -18.58
C ARG A 144 -16.85 -32.84 -19.64
N GLY A 145 -17.36 -32.52 -20.83
CA GLY A 145 -16.59 -31.88 -21.90
C GLY A 145 -16.04 -30.50 -21.51
N LEU A 146 -16.81 -29.69 -20.80
CA LEU A 146 -16.35 -28.40 -20.26
C LEU A 146 -15.34 -28.59 -19.11
N GLN A 147 -15.53 -29.62 -18.28
CA GLN A 147 -14.62 -29.96 -17.20
C GLN A 147 -13.28 -30.52 -17.72
N THR A 148 -13.27 -31.32 -18.78
CA THR A 148 -12.04 -31.77 -19.44
C THR A 148 -11.32 -30.63 -20.15
N LEU A 149 -12.05 -29.67 -20.72
CA LEU A 149 -11.45 -28.41 -21.19
C LEU A 149 -10.81 -27.59 -20.05
N ARG A 150 -11.38 -27.66 -18.84
CA ARG A 150 -10.86 -27.01 -17.64
C ARG A 150 -9.71 -27.77 -16.98
N GLN A 151 -9.62 -29.08 -17.21
CA GLN A 151 -8.59 -29.99 -16.68
C GLN A 151 -7.75 -30.59 -17.82
N PRO A 152 -6.79 -29.84 -18.41
CA PRO A 152 -5.73 -30.48 -19.16
C PRO A 152 -4.76 -31.15 -18.18
N GLU A 153 -4.38 -32.40 -18.44
CA GLU A 153 -3.32 -33.13 -17.71
C GLU A 153 -1.88 -32.60 -18.00
N GLY A 154 -1.77 -31.33 -18.39
CA GLY A 154 -0.51 -30.58 -18.54
C GLY A 154 -0.61 -29.23 -17.82
N PRO A 155 0.44 -28.37 -17.83
CA PRO A 155 0.33 -27.02 -17.27
C PRO A 155 -0.78 -26.26 -18.02
N SER A 156 -1.96 -26.23 -17.42
CA SER A 156 -3.15 -25.61 -17.99
C SER A 156 -2.85 -24.16 -18.39
N PRO A 157 -3.37 -23.64 -19.52
CA PRO A 157 -3.20 -22.23 -19.87
C PRO A 157 -3.64 -21.28 -18.75
N ALA A 158 -4.64 -21.67 -17.94
CA ALA A 158 -5.02 -20.96 -16.72
C ALA A 158 -3.92 -21.00 -15.63
N GLY A 159 -3.17 -22.10 -15.54
CA GLY A 159 -2.00 -22.23 -14.66
C GLY A 159 -0.81 -21.41 -15.12
N LEU A 160 -0.58 -21.31 -16.44
CA LEU A 160 0.46 -20.43 -17.02
C LEU A 160 0.12 -18.96 -16.77
N LEU A 161 -1.12 -18.54 -17.00
CA LEU A 161 -1.58 -17.19 -16.69
C LEU A 161 -1.46 -16.87 -15.20
N LYS A 162 -1.80 -17.80 -14.31
CA LYS A 162 -1.61 -17.61 -12.86
C LYS A 162 -0.15 -17.43 -12.48
N LYS A 163 0.76 -18.23 -13.06
CA LYS A 163 2.21 -18.07 -12.84
C LYS A 163 2.72 -16.73 -13.35
N GLU A 164 2.24 -16.29 -14.51
CA GLU A 164 2.61 -14.99 -15.07
C GLU A 164 2.06 -13.83 -14.22
N ILE A 165 0.82 -13.92 -13.73
CA ILE A 165 0.26 -12.95 -12.78
C ILE A 165 1.11 -12.90 -11.51
N SER A 166 1.50 -14.04 -10.95
CA SER A 166 2.39 -14.08 -9.78
C SER A 166 3.76 -13.45 -10.07
N ARG A 167 4.33 -13.71 -11.26
CA ARG A 167 5.61 -13.12 -11.68
C ARG A 167 5.51 -11.60 -11.79
N LEU A 168 4.47 -11.11 -12.47
CA LEU A 168 4.22 -9.67 -12.64
C LEU A 168 3.92 -8.98 -11.32
N ASN A 169 3.15 -9.60 -10.43
CA ASN A 169 2.89 -9.06 -9.10
C ASN A 169 4.18 -8.92 -8.29
N ARG A 170 5.05 -9.93 -8.30
CA ARG A 170 6.37 -9.83 -7.64
C ARG A 170 7.20 -8.69 -8.21
N GLN A 171 7.23 -8.56 -9.53
CA GLN A 171 7.96 -7.47 -10.20
C GLN A 171 7.37 -6.09 -9.87
N LEU A 172 6.05 -5.99 -9.73
CA LEU A 172 5.40 -4.76 -9.29
C LEU A 172 5.76 -4.43 -7.85
N GLU A 173 5.75 -5.41 -6.95
CA GLU A 173 6.14 -5.24 -5.54
C GLU A 173 7.60 -4.79 -5.42
N GLU A 174 8.51 -5.39 -6.19
CA GLU A 174 9.93 -5.00 -6.27
C GLU A 174 10.08 -3.55 -6.75
N THR A 175 9.45 -3.19 -7.87
CA THR A 175 9.53 -1.82 -8.43
C THR A 175 8.90 -0.76 -7.51
N LEU A 176 7.81 -1.11 -6.82
CA LEU A 176 7.22 -0.25 -5.78
C LEU A 176 8.16 -0.09 -4.58
N GLY A 177 8.85 -1.16 -4.18
CA GLY A 177 9.90 -1.14 -3.16
C GLY A 177 11.05 -0.20 -3.54
N ASP A 178 11.55 -0.31 -4.76
CA ASP A 178 12.63 0.53 -5.29
C ASP A 178 12.21 2.00 -5.35
N CYS A 179 10.99 2.27 -5.82
CA CYS A 179 10.40 3.61 -5.84
C CYS A 179 10.27 4.20 -4.42
N ALA A 180 9.88 3.38 -3.43
CA ALA A 180 9.81 3.81 -2.04
C ALA A 180 11.19 4.06 -1.42
N ALA A 181 12.22 3.31 -1.82
CA ALA A 181 13.61 3.55 -1.43
C ALA A 181 14.13 4.87 -2.02
N ALA A 182 13.98 5.08 -3.33
CA ALA A 182 14.41 6.31 -4.00
C ALA A 182 13.71 7.55 -3.43
N ARG A 183 12.43 7.46 -3.07
CA ARG A 183 11.70 8.56 -2.40
C ARG A 183 12.29 8.90 -1.03
N ARG A 184 12.70 7.90 -0.25
CA ARG A 184 13.35 8.12 1.06
C ARG A 184 14.72 8.77 0.90
N GLU A 185 15.51 8.33 -0.08
CA GLU A 185 16.81 8.92 -0.40
C GLU A 185 16.67 10.38 -0.84
N LEU A 186 15.71 10.68 -1.72
CA LEU A 186 15.44 12.05 -2.16
C LEU A 186 15.04 12.96 -1.00
N ALA A 187 14.17 12.48 -0.10
CA ALA A 187 13.78 13.22 1.09
C ALA A 187 15.00 13.50 2.00
N GLY A 188 15.85 12.50 2.22
CA GLY A 188 17.11 12.67 2.97
C GLY A 188 18.06 13.67 2.32
N ALA A 189 18.21 13.63 0.99
CA ALA A 189 19.04 14.57 0.25
C ALA A 189 18.50 16.01 0.34
N GLN A 190 17.18 16.18 0.30
CA GLN A 190 16.56 17.49 0.47
C GLN A 190 16.76 18.04 1.88
N GLU A 191 16.61 17.21 2.91
CA GLU A 191 16.89 17.61 4.29
C GLU A 191 18.35 18.01 4.48
N ALA A 192 19.30 17.25 3.90
CA ALA A 192 20.72 17.59 3.93
C ALA A 192 21.01 18.92 3.20
N ARG A 193 20.37 19.15 2.05
CA ARG A 193 20.48 20.40 1.30
C ARG A 193 19.92 21.58 2.11
N ASP A 194 18.75 21.42 2.71
CA ASP A 194 18.11 22.48 3.48
C ASP A 194 18.96 22.84 4.73
N ALA A 195 19.51 21.83 5.42
CA ALA A 195 20.47 22.05 6.52
C ALA A 195 21.78 22.74 6.07
N ALA A 196 22.26 22.43 4.87
CA ALA A 196 23.43 23.12 4.31
C ALA A 196 23.13 24.60 4.00
N LEU A 197 21.93 24.90 3.48
CA LEU A 197 21.50 26.29 3.23
C LEU A 197 21.37 27.07 4.53
N GLU A 198 20.80 26.48 5.58
CA GLU A 198 20.75 27.09 6.92
C GLU A 198 22.16 27.39 7.44
N ARG A 199 23.11 26.47 7.27
CA ARG A 199 24.51 26.68 7.67
C ARG A 199 25.15 27.83 6.90
N VAL A 200 24.91 27.94 5.59
CA VAL A 200 25.40 29.05 4.78
C VAL A 200 24.83 30.38 5.27
N GLN A 201 23.52 30.45 5.53
CA GLN A 201 22.89 31.67 6.06
C GLN A 201 23.49 32.08 7.42
N MET A 202 23.75 31.12 8.31
CA MET A 202 24.41 31.40 9.58
C MET A 202 25.82 31.96 9.39
N LEU A 203 26.59 31.42 8.45
CA LEU A 203 27.92 31.94 8.12
C LEU A 203 27.86 33.33 7.50
N GLU A 204 26.87 33.61 6.64
CA GLU A 204 26.64 34.94 6.09
C GLU A 204 26.37 35.97 7.21
N GLN A 205 25.51 35.63 8.18
CA GLN A 205 25.28 36.48 9.35
C GLN A 205 26.54 36.68 10.18
N GLN A 206 27.35 35.63 10.37
CA GLN A 206 28.63 35.74 11.07
C GLN A 206 29.59 36.70 10.37
N ILE A 207 29.66 36.65 9.03
CA ILE A 207 30.48 37.58 8.25
C ILE A 207 30.01 39.03 8.45
N LEU A 208 28.69 39.26 8.48
CA LEU A 208 28.14 40.60 8.73
C LEU A 208 28.51 41.11 10.12
N VAL A 209 28.34 40.29 11.16
CA VAL A 209 28.72 40.67 12.54
C VAL A 209 30.21 41.00 12.62
N TYR A 210 31.07 40.13 12.07
CA TYR A 210 32.51 40.40 12.07
C TYR A 210 32.87 41.67 11.31
N LYS A 211 32.22 41.94 10.18
CA LYS A 211 32.42 43.20 9.45
C LYS A 211 32.08 44.42 10.29
N ASP A 212 31.00 44.35 11.07
CA ASP A 212 30.58 45.44 11.95
C ASP A 212 31.54 45.60 13.14
N ASP A 213 32.02 44.50 13.71
CA ASP A 213 33.05 44.49 14.77
C ASP A 213 34.35 45.13 14.26
N PHE A 214 34.83 44.73 13.07
CA PHE A 214 36.01 45.33 12.44
C PHE A 214 35.84 46.83 12.18
N SER A 215 34.64 47.25 11.78
CA SER A 215 34.34 48.67 11.54
C SER A 215 34.30 49.47 12.84
N SER A 216 33.76 48.89 13.91
CA SER A 216 33.70 49.50 15.23
C SER A 216 35.09 49.64 15.84
N GLU A 217 35.90 48.58 15.79
CA GLU A 217 37.30 48.59 16.25
C GLU A 217 38.14 49.61 15.49
N ARG A 218 37.93 49.74 14.16
CA ARG A 218 38.56 50.78 13.36
C ARG A 218 38.15 52.18 13.84
N ALA A 219 36.86 52.41 14.06
CA ALA A 219 36.37 53.71 14.52
C ALA A 219 36.92 54.05 15.93
N ASP A 220 37.06 53.07 16.81
CA ASP A 220 37.71 53.24 18.11
C ASP A 220 39.20 53.56 17.99
N ARG A 221 39.89 52.88 17.08
CA ARG A 221 41.30 53.19 16.78
C ARG A 221 41.48 54.60 16.26
N GLU A 222 40.62 55.05 15.35
CA GLU A 222 40.64 56.43 14.82
C GLU A 222 40.37 57.46 15.93
N ARG A 223 39.39 57.20 16.81
CA ARG A 223 39.14 58.04 17.99
C ARG A 223 40.37 58.11 18.92
N ALA A 224 41.01 56.99 19.18
CA ALA A 224 42.22 56.93 20.00
C ALA A 224 43.39 57.71 19.35
N GLN A 225 43.54 57.61 18.03
CA GLN A 225 44.54 58.37 17.27
C GLN A 225 44.28 59.89 17.33
N SER A 226 43.03 60.34 17.16
CA SER A 226 42.66 61.76 17.30
C SER A 226 42.98 62.29 18.70
N ARG A 227 42.61 61.54 19.76
CA ARG A 227 42.94 61.91 21.14
C ARG A 227 44.44 61.96 21.38
N PHE A 228 45.20 61.02 20.81
CA PHE A 228 46.66 61.04 20.92
C PHE A 228 47.23 62.32 20.29
N GLN A 229 46.75 62.71 19.10
CA GLN A 229 47.17 63.94 18.45
C GLN A 229 46.81 65.19 19.28
N GLU A 230 45.59 65.27 19.80
CA GLU A 230 45.16 66.36 20.69
C GLU A 230 46.05 66.47 21.94
N LEU A 231 46.32 65.34 22.59
CA LEU A 231 47.23 65.26 23.74
C LEU A 231 48.65 65.67 23.37
N TRP A 232 49.14 65.25 22.20
CA TRP A 232 50.44 65.64 21.68
C TRP A 232 50.56 67.15 21.47
N ASP A 233 49.55 67.74 20.84
CA ASP A 233 49.48 69.19 20.60
C ASP A 233 49.40 69.98 21.91
N MET A 234 48.62 69.50 22.89
CA MET A 234 48.57 70.06 24.24
C MET A 234 49.93 70.01 24.93
N VAL A 235 50.62 68.87 24.89
CA VAL A 235 51.98 68.72 25.46
C VAL A 235 52.95 69.67 24.76
N ALA A 236 52.92 69.78 23.43
CA ALA A 236 53.77 70.70 22.68
C ALA A 236 53.48 72.18 23.02
N CYS A 237 52.22 72.54 23.27
CA CYS A 237 51.84 73.86 23.77
C CYS A 237 52.37 74.11 25.19
N LEU A 238 52.19 73.16 26.12
CA LEU A 238 52.71 73.26 27.49
C LEU A 238 54.23 73.37 27.51
N GLN A 239 54.95 72.56 26.73
CA GLN A 239 56.41 72.65 26.59
C GLN A 239 56.88 74.02 26.10
N ARG A 240 56.13 74.68 25.22
CA ARG A 240 56.42 76.06 24.76
C ARG A 240 56.12 77.11 25.83
N GLN A 241 55.15 76.87 26.71
CA GLN A 241 54.75 77.77 27.78
C GLN A 241 55.63 77.68 29.03
N VAL A 242 56.32 76.56 29.25
CA VAL A 242 57.36 76.46 30.29
C VAL A 242 58.52 77.38 29.87
N PRO A 243 58.81 78.48 30.60
CA PRO A 243 60.00 79.28 30.33
C PRO A 243 61.20 78.36 30.46
N ARG A 244 62.10 78.37 29.48
CA ARG A 244 63.43 77.75 29.64
C ARG A 244 64.07 78.44 30.83
N THR A 245 63.91 77.87 32.01
CA THR A 245 64.75 78.18 33.16
C THR A 245 66.13 77.78 32.71
N GLN A 246 66.88 78.77 32.23
CA GLN A 246 68.29 78.62 31.98
C GLN A 246 68.89 78.21 33.31
N VAL A 247 69.25 76.93 33.43
CA VAL A 247 70.40 76.55 34.24
C VAL A 247 71.61 77.07 33.45
N CYS A 248 71.86 78.39 33.53
CA CYS A 248 73.08 78.99 33.03
C CYS A 248 74.04 79.14 34.21
N ALA A 249 75.07 78.29 34.16
CA ALA A 249 76.43 78.50 34.65
C ALA A 249 76.63 78.76 36.15
N SER A 250 77.23 77.77 36.83
CA SER A 250 78.55 77.95 37.43
C SER A 250 79.18 76.61 37.88
N PRO A 251 80.52 76.55 38.00
CA PRO A 251 81.36 75.38 37.72
C PRO A 251 81.47 74.38 38.89
N LEU A 252 82.00 73.19 38.58
CA LEU A 252 82.36 72.11 39.51
C LEU A 252 82.98 72.61 40.84
N PRO A 253 82.84 71.81 41.91
CA PRO A 253 84.06 71.23 42.46
C PRO A 253 83.95 69.73 42.73
N THR A 254 85.02 69.07 42.32
CA THR A 254 85.49 67.73 42.65
C THR A 254 85.38 67.42 44.14
N GLY A 255 84.84 66.26 44.49
CA GLY A 255 84.76 65.75 45.86
C GLY A 255 84.79 64.21 45.89
N THR A 256 86.01 63.68 45.79
CA THR A 256 86.59 62.42 46.30
C THR A 256 85.69 61.24 46.72
N ILE A 257 86.00 60.07 46.14
CA ILE A 257 85.49 58.69 46.36
C ILE A 257 85.85 58.16 47.79
N PRO A 258 85.20 57.11 48.34
CA PRO A 258 85.76 55.75 48.18
C PRO A 258 84.74 54.57 48.13
N ALA A 259 85.08 53.58 47.29
CA ALA A 259 85.10 52.13 47.50
C ALA A 259 83.95 51.37 48.20
N GLY A 260 83.44 50.33 47.52
CA GLY A 260 82.93 49.10 48.17
C GLY A 260 82.16 48.15 47.24
N PRO A 261 82.38 46.82 47.28
CA PRO A 261 82.22 45.93 46.12
C PRO A 261 80.84 45.23 45.99
N LEU A 262 80.54 44.81 44.76
CA LEU A 262 79.57 43.75 44.44
C LEU A 262 79.74 42.54 45.37
N GLU A 263 78.63 42.00 45.90
CA GLU A 263 78.18 40.62 45.65
C GLU A 263 76.86 40.32 46.39
N SER A 264 76.08 39.42 45.76
CA SER A 264 75.16 38.45 46.36
C SER A 264 73.65 38.72 46.34
N PHE A 265 72.95 37.76 45.73
CA PHE A 265 71.51 37.52 45.70
C PHE A 265 70.95 37.18 47.09
N PRO A 266 69.61 37.11 47.24
CA PRO A 266 69.08 35.76 47.42
C PRO A 266 67.79 35.48 46.61
N ALA A 267 67.74 34.25 46.12
CA ALA A 267 66.51 33.55 45.79
C ALA A 267 65.72 33.23 47.07
N LEU A 268 64.38 33.25 47.01
CA LEU A 268 63.54 32.34 47.79
C LEU A 268 62.18 32.14 47.11
N GLU A 269 61.84 30.86 47.00
CA GLU A 269 60.69 30.25 46.34
C GLU A 269 59.36 30.53 47.04
N GLN A 270 58.25 30.44 46.30
CA GLN A 270 57.04 29.71 46.71
C GLN A 270 56.07 29.46 45.53
N LYS A 271 55.51 28.25 45.52
CA LYS A 271 54.67 27.59 44.50
C LYS A 271 53.21 27.47 45.07
N PRO A 272 52.26 26.74 44.45
CA PRO A 272 51.31 27.07 43.37
C PRO A 272 49.82 27.09 43.81
N ILE A 273 48.94 27.81 43.09
CA ILE A 273 47.49 27.54 42.92
C ILE A 273 47.09 28.22 41.58
N GLY A 274 46.42 27.71 40.56
CA GLY A 274 45.71 26.46 40.26
C GLY A 274 44.70 26.79 39.12
N GLY A 275 44.75 26.07 37.99
CA GLY A 275 43.68 25.99 36.97
C GLY A 275 43.79 26.93 35.73
N GLY A 276 44.11 26.37 34.56
CA GLY A 276 44.04 27.04 33.23
C GLY A 276 42.68 26.84 32.53
N PRO A 277 42.58 26.82 31.18
CA PRO A 277 43.50 27.32 30.14
C PRO A 277 42.83 28.25 29.10
N ASP A 278 43.59 29.09 28.37
CA ASP A 278 43.54 29.09 26.89
C ASP A 278 44.55 30.04 26.19
N GLN A 279 45.13 29.50 25.10
CA GLN A 279 45.62 30.15 23.88
C GLN A 279 46.84 31.08 23.91
N GLN A 280 47.99 30.60 23.41
CA GLN A 280 48.53 30.95 22.07
C GLN A 280 49.94 30.32 21.80
N PRO A 281 50.40 30.30 20.52
CA PRO A 281 51.23 29.22 19.95
C PRO A 281 52.72 29.58 19.77
N SER A 282 53.58 28.58 19.54
CA SER A 282 54.54 28.52 18.41
C SER A 282 55.53 27.35 18.47
N PHE A 283 55.65 26.67 17.31
CA PHE A 283 56.85 26.10 16.68
C PHE A 283 57.66 24.93 17.31
N LEU A 284 57.67 23.83 16.52
CA LEU A 284 58.77 22.91 16.14
C LEU A 284 59.34 21.84 17.09
N SER A 285 59.15 20.57 16.70
CA SER A 285 60.20 19.54 16.47
C SER A 285 59.58 18.21 15.98
N ARG A 286 60.02 17.68 14.81
CA ARG A 286 60.88 16.47 14.62
C ARG A 286 60.06 15.15 14.42
N LEU A 287 59.92 14.62 13.19
CA LEU A 287 60.69 13.49 12.55
C LEU A 287 60.60 12.17 13.36
N GLU A 288 60.07 11.01 12.91
CA GLU A 288 60.30 10.15 11.71
C GLU A 288 59.27 8.94 11.64
N PRO A 289 59.27 8.03 10.61
CA PRO A 289 58.10 7.44 9.90
C PRO A 289 57.75 5.94 10.19
N PRO A 290 56.90 5.27 9.35
CA PRO A 290 57.49 4.30 8.40
C PRO A 290 56.83 4.13 7.01
N ALA A 291 57.69 3.67 6.09
CA ALA A 291 57.49 2.68 4.99
C ALA A 291 56.88 3.09 3.63
N GLU A 292 57.79 3.40 2.72
CA GLU A 292 57.99 2.80 1.37
C GLU A 292 56.77 2.49 0.47
N GLY A 293 56.74 3.21 -0.66
CA GLY A 293 56.04 2.83 -1.89
C GLY A 293 56.35 3.87 -2.96
N GLY A 294 57.29 3.55 -3.85
CA GLY A 294 58.03 4.52 -4.65
C GLY A 294 57.28 5.26 -5.75
N CYS A 295 57.86 6.39 -6.17
CA CYS A 295 57.60 6.98 -7.47
C CYS A 295 58.63 6.45 -8.49
N PRO A 296 58.26 6.47 -9.78
CA PRO A 296 59.12 7.18 -10.71
C PRO A 296 58.37 8.34 -11.39
N VAL A 297 59.18 9.36 -11.63
CA VAL A 297 58.93 10.65 -12.25
C VAL A 297 58.67 10.51 -13.76
N THR A 298 57.67 11.20 -14.29
CA THR A 298 57.74 12.01 -15.54
C THR A 298 56.63 13.06 -15.57
N ASP A 299 57.03 14.32 -15.39
CA ASP A 299 56.64 15.55 -16.13
C ASP A 299 55.16 15.93 -16.45
N PRO A 300 54.91 17.23 -16.76
CA PRO A 300 53.73 17.95 -16.30
C PRO A 300 52.66 18.18 -17.38
N ARG A 301 51.43 18.47 -16.91
CA ARG A 301 50.23 18.93 -17.65
C ARG A 301 49.31 17.82 -18.16
N GLY A 302 48.03 17.96 -17.81
CA GLY A 302 46.92 17.13 -18.30
C GLY A 302 46.08 16.59 -17.16
N GLN A 303 45.23 17.43 -16.56
CA GLN A 303 44.04 16.92 -15.87
C GLN A 303 43.07 16.52 -16.97
N GLY A 304 42.69 15.24 -17.03
CA GLY A 304 41.56 14.79 -17.85
C GLY A 304 41.89 13.95 -19.07
N ASP A 305 42.15 12.67 -18.83
CA ASP A 305 42.08 11.64 -19.86
C ASP A 305 40.85 10.76 -19.61
N LEU A 306 39.91 10.77 -20.54
CA LEU A 306 38.74 9.90 -20.57
C LEU A 306 39.15 8.53 -21.12
N GLN A 307 38.84 7.45 -20.40
CA GLN A 307 39.24 6.10 -20.77
C GLN A 307 38.06 5.24 -21.20
N CYS A 308 38.21 4.49 -22.29
CA CYS A 308 37.24 3.47 -22.68
C CYS A 308 37.29 2.29 -21.69
N PRO A 309 36.18 1.92 -21.03
CA PRO A 309 36.18 0.87 -20.02
C PRO A 309 36.39 -0.55 -20.58
N HIS A 310 36.28 -0.73 -21.90
CA HIS A 310 36.36 -2.04 -22.55
C HIS A 310 37.76 -2.37 -23.08
N CYS A 311 38.44 -1.42 -23.72
CA CYS A 311 39.77 -1.63 -24.30
C CYS A 311 40.87 -0.78 -23.63
N GLN A 312 40.50 0.05 -22.65
CA GLN A 312 41.41 0.92 -21.90
C GLN A 312 42.15 1.96 -22.74
N GLN A 313 41.66 2.23 -23.96
CA GLN A 313 42.17 3.30 -24.81
C GLN A 313 41.87 4.67 -24.19
N HIS A 314 42.87 5.56 -24.22
CA HIS A 314 42.83 6.89 -23.62
C HIS A 314 42.46 7.94 -24.66
N PHE A 315 41.61 8.88 -24.25
CA PHE A 315 41.14 10.01 -25.02
C PHE A 315 41.32 11.25 -24.16
N SER A 316 41.70 12.38 -24.75
CA SER A 316 41.75 13.64 -24.00
C SER A 316 40.35 14.15 -23.68
N ASP A 317 40.21 15.02 -22.67
CA ASP A 317 38.93 15.65 -22.29
C ASP A 317 38.21 16.36 -23.47
N GLU A 318 38.95 16.87 -24.46
CA GLU A 318 38.39 17.51 -25.65
C GLU A 318 37.82 16.49 -26.68
N GLN A 319 38.14 15.20 -26.52
CA GLN A 319 37.80 14.11 -27.44
C GLN A 319 36.61 13.25 -26.96
N GLY A 320 35.76 13.78 -26.08
CA GLY A 320 34.61 13.05 -25.52
C GLY A 320 33.66 12.45 -26.58
N GLU A 321 33.45 13.13 -27.71
CA GLU A 321 32.60 12.61 -28.80
C GLU A 321 33.26 11.47 -29.59
N GLU A 322 34.58 11.41 -29.61
CA GLU A 322 35.36 10.34 -30.25
C GLU A 322 35.37 9.09 -29.36
N LEU A 323 35.48 9.26 -28.04
CA LEU A 323 35.30 8.19 -27.07
C LEU A 323 33.91 7.56 -27.18
N LEU A 324 32.84 8.35 -27.29
CA LEU A 324 31.48 7.82 -27.38
C LEU A 324 31.26 7.02 -28.67
N ARG A 325 31.79 7.47 -29.82
CA ARG A 325 31.79 6.67 -31.06
C ARG A 325 32.58 5.37 -30.91
N HIS A 326 33.78 5.48 -30.34
CA HIS A 326 34.63 4.33 -30.08
C HIS A 326 33.95 3.30 -29.17
N MET A 327 33.22 3.73 -28.13
CA MET A 327 32.48 2.81 -27.26
C MET A 327 31.40 2.02 -28.01
N VAL A 328 30.76 2.59 -29.03
CA VAL A 328 29.76 1.89 -29.85
C VAL A 328 30.39 0.81 -30.74
N GLU A 329 31.62 1.03 -31.19
CA GLU A 329 32.38 0.07 -32.00
C GLU A 329 33.09 -0.98 -31.13
N CYS A 330 33.59 -0.58 -29.95
CA CYS A 330 34.34 -1.43 -29.03
C CYS A 330 33.46 -2.40 -28.23
N CYS A 331 32.13 -2.17 -28.15
CA CYS A 331 31.18 -3.04 -27.46
C CYS A 331 30.52 -4.09 -28.36
N GLN A 332 30.94 -4.23 -29.62
CA GLN A 332 30.49 -5.28 -30.55
C GLN A 332 31.41 -6.49 -30.53
#